data_AF-A0A7S1CHN4-F1
#
_entry.id   AF-A0A7S1CHN4-F1
#
_cell.length_a   1.000
_cell.length_b   1.000
_cell.length_c   1.000
_cell.angle_alpha   90.00
_cell.angle_beta   90.00
_cell.angle_gamma   90.00
#
_symmetry.space_group_name_H-M   'P 1'
#
loop_
_entity.id
_entity.type
_entity.pdbx_description
1 polymer ?
#
loop_
_entity_poly.entity_id
_entity_poly.type
_entity_poly.pdbx_seq_one_letter_code
_entity_poly.pdbx_strand_id
1 'polypeptide(L)'
;FDGKPPELKSGELAKRKAAKEKAEADMKEAEDAGKTEDVERYSKRTVHMTKDHQEDCKTLLRLMGVPVVEAPCEAEAQCAALAKAGKVYAAASEDMDTLTFASPVLVRRLTFSDARKLPVLEFSLPKILEGLELTMDQFIDMCILCGCDYCDTIRG
;
A
#
# COMPACT_ATOMS: atom_id res chain seq x y z
N PHE A 1 3.31 10.50 -3.26
CA PHE A 1 4.21 10.10 -2.16
C PHE A 1 3.45 10.29 -0.86
N ASP A 2 3.60 9.35 0.08
CA ASP A 2 2.98 9.44 1.41
C ASP A 2 3.52 10.62 2.21
N GLY A 3 2.63 11.21 3.00
CA GLY A 3 2.91 12.22 4.00
C GLY A 3 3.01 11.62 5.41
N LYS A 4 2.48 12.34 6.40
CA LYS A 4 2.49 11.86 7.79
C LYS A 4 1.37 10.80 7.98
N PRO A 5 1.68 9.59 8.47
CA PRO A 5 0.66 8.59 8.75
C PRO A 5 -0.38 9.07 9.76
N PRO A 6 -1.63 8.58 9.69
CA PRO A 6 -2.66 8.94 10.65
C PRO A 6 -2.38 8.30 12.02
N GLU A 7 -2.84 8.95 13.10
CA GLU A 7 -2.59 8.47 14.46
C GLU A 7 -3.18 7.08 14.73
N LEU A 8 -4.34 6.79 14.13
CA LEU A 8 -5.01 5.50 14.20
C LEU A 8 -4.14 4.34 13.68
N LYS A 9 -3.24 4.61 12.73
CA LYS A 9 -2.33 3.62 12.14
C LYS A 9 -1.09 3.33 13.01
N SER A 10 -0.90 4.04 14.12
CA SER A 10 0.27 3.90 14.99
C SER A 10 0.44 2.48 15.56
N GLY A 11 -0.66 1.81 15.90
CA GLY A 11 -0.64 0.44 16.41
C GLY A 11 -0.10 -0.55 15.37
N GLU A 12 -0.58 -0.46 14.12
CA GLU A 12 -0.10 -1.28 13.02
C GLU A 12 1.36 -0.97 12.66
N LEU A 13 1.75 0.31 12.67
CA LEU A 13 3.16 0.70 12.47
C LEU A 13 4.08 0.13 13.55
N ALA A 14 3.63 0.08 14.80
CA ALA A 14 4.39 -0.53 15.90
C ALA A 14 4.52 -2.05 15.71
N LYS A 15 3.44 -2.74 15.29
CA LYS A 15 3.47 -4.18 14.96
C LYS A 15 4.46 -4.47 13.81
N ARG A 16 4.42 -3.67 12.73
CA ARG A 16 5.35 -3.78 11.59
C ARG A 16 6.80 -3.53 12.01
N LYS A 17 7.04 -2.54 12.88
CA LYS A 17 8.38 -2.25 13.43
C LYS A 17 8.91 -3.43 14.25
N ALA A 18 8.11 -3.97 15.17
CA ALA A 18 8.51 -5.12 16.00
C ALA A 18 8.78 -6.37 15.15
N ALA A 19 7.97 -6.63 14.12
CA ALA A 19 8.19 -7.74 13.19
C ALA A 19 9.51 -7.58 12.42
N LYS A 20 9.87 -6.35 12.06
CA LYS A 20 11.14 -6.03 11.41
C LYS A 20 12.33 -6.21 12.34
N GLU A 21 12.27 -5.67 13.56
CA GLU A 21 13.34 -5.84 14.56
C GLU A 21 13.61 -7.33 14.85
N LYS A 22 12.55 -8.14 14.91
CA LYS A 22 12.68 -9.60 15.01
C LYS A 22 13.35 -10.21 13.76
N ALA A 23 12.95 -9.80 12.56
CA ALA A 23 13.56 -10.30 11.32
C ALA A 23 15.04 -9.91 11.20
N GLU A 24 15.45 -8.75 11.73
CA GLU A 24 16.86 -8.32 11.80
C GLU A 24 17.66 -9.18 12.80
N ALA A 25 17.07 -9.50 13.96
CA ALA A 25 17.69 -10.42 14.92
C ALA A 25 17.85 -11.84 14.35
N ASP A 26 16.78 -12.38 13.74
CA ASP A 26 16.79 -13.71 13.12
C ASP A 26 17.78 -13.78 11.94
N MET A 27 17.90 -12.69 11.16
CA MET A 27 18.90 -12.58 10.09
C MET A 27 20.31 -12.72 10.65
N LYS A 28 20.64 -11.97 11.70
CA LYS A 28 21.97 -11.96 12.29
C LYS A 28 22.35 -13.34 12.82
N GLU A 29 21.42 -14.03 13.47
CA GLU A 29 21.63 -15.42 13.92
C GLU A 29 21.85 -16.37 12.73
N ALA A 30 21.13 -16.19 11.63
CA ALA A 30 21.32 -16.99 10.42
C ALA A 30 22.68 -16.71 9.73
N GLU A 31 23.17 -15.47 9.76
CA GLU A 31 24.50 -15.08 9.28
C GLU A 31 25.59 -15.76 10.12
N ASP A 32 25.50 -15.67 11.45
CA ASP A 32 26.44 -16.30 12.38
C ASP A 32 26.45 -17.84 12.23
N ALA A 33 25.30 -18.44 11.90
CA ALA A 33 25.16 -19.87 11.65
C ALA A 33 25.51 -20.31 10.21
N GLY A 34 25.86 -19.39 9.31
CA GLY A 34 26.21 -19.68 7.91
C GLY A 34 25.04 -20.19 7.04
N LYS A 35 23.79 -19.93 7.43
CA LYS A 35 22.58 -20.38 6.72
C LYS A 35 22.16 -19.38 5.64
N THR A 36 22.82 -19.43 4.49
CA THR A 36 22.65 -18.48 3.38
C THR A 36 21.20 -18.32 2.89
N GLU A 37 20.42 -19.40 2.80
CA GLU A 37 19.01 -19.33 2.39
C GLU A 37 18.13 -18.54 3.39
N ASP A 38 18.37 -18.73 4.69
CA ASP A 38 17.63 -18.03 5.74
C ASP A 38 18.02 -16.54 5.75
N VAL A 39 19.30 -16.21 5.55
CA VAL A 39 19.78 -14.82 5.41
C VAL A 39 19.07 -14.11 4.26
N GLU A 40 18.98 -14.73 3.08
CA GLU A 40 18.28 -14.14 1.93
C GLU A 40 16.78 -13.95 2.22
N ARG A 41 16.15 -14.92 2.90
CA ARG A 41 14.75 -14.85 3.29
C ARG A 41 14.49 -13.68 4.25
N TYR A 42 15.33 -13.51 5.26
CA TYR A 42 15.18 -12.43 6.24
C TYR A 42 15.53 -11.07 5.63
N SER A 43 16.50 -11.00 4.71
CA SER A 43 16.89 -9.76 4.01
C SER A 43 15.73 -9.10 3.27
N LYS A 44 14.94 -9.90 2.55
CA LYS A 44 13.74 -9.39 1.87
C LYS A 44 12.70 -8.80 2.85
N ARG A 45 12.70 -9.21 4.12
CA ARG A 45 11.77 -8.73 5.17
C ARG A 45 12.30 -7.51 5.94
N THR A 46 13.59 -7.19 5.85
CA THR A 46 14.18 -6.03 6.52
C THR A 46 14.24 -4.78 5.63
N VAL A 47 14.02 -4.95 4.32
CA VAL A 47 13.94 -3.83 3.35
C VAL A 47 12.95 -2.77 3.83
N HIS A 48 13.40 -1.53 3.87
CA HIS A 48 12.58 -0.38 4.24
C HIS A 48 12.93 0.82 3.37
N MET A 49 11.90 1.58 3.00
CA MET A 49 12.05 2.80 2.23
C MET A 49 12.42 3.96 3.15
N THR A 50 13.62 4.51 2.97
CA THR A 50 14.10 5.68 3.70
C THR A 50 13.57 6.98 3.09
N LYS A 51 13.72 8.10 3.80
CA LYS A 51 13.39 9.43 3.26
C LYS A 51 14.27 9.78 2.05
N ASP A 52 15.54 9.40 2.09
CA ASP A 52 16.48 9.66 0.99
C ASP A 52 16.03 8.96 -0.29
N HIS A 53 15.60 7.69 -0.21
CA HIS A 53 15.02 6.99 -1.36
C HIS A 53 13.80 7.72 -1.94
N GLN A 54 12.97 8.33 -1.10
CA GLN A 54 11.81 9.08 -1.57
C GLN A 54 12.24 10.36 -2.29
N GLU A 55 13.16 11.14 -1.72
CA GLU A 55 13.65 12.38 -2.33
C GLU A 55 14.42 12.15 -3.62
N ASP A 56 15.22 11.08 -3.71
CA ASP A 56 15.89 10.67 -4.93
C ASP A 56 14.86 10.31 -6.02
N CYS A 57 13.83 9.53 -5.68
CA CYS A 57 12.74 9.20 -6.61
C CYS A 57 11.98 10.46 -7.06
N LYS A 58 11.63 11.37 -6.15
CA LYS A 58 10.95 12.62 -6.49
C LYS A 58 11.79 13.48 -7.43
N THR A 59 13.09 13.58 -7.16
CA THR A 59 14.04 14.34 -7.98
C THR A 59 14.14 13.75 -9.38
N LEU A 60 14.32 12.43 -9.48
CA LEU A 60 14.37 11.72 -10.76
C LEU A 60 13.10 11.95 -11.58
N LEU A 61 11.91 11.78 -10.97
CA LEU A 61 10.63 11.98 -11.66
C LEU A 61 10.47 13.41 -12.17
N ARG A 62 10.85 14.42 -11.36
CA ARG A 62 10.83 15.82 -11.77
C ARG A 62 11.77 16.09 -12.94
N LEU A 63 12.97 15.51 -12.94
CA LEU A 63 13.93 15.60 -14.05
C LEU A 63 13.41 14.93 -15.33
N MET A 64 12.61 13.86 -15.21
CA MET A 64 11.94 13.21 -16.33
C MET A 64 10.70 13.98 -16.83
N GLY A 65 10.33 15.10 -16.19
CA GLY A 65 9.13 15.87 -16.52
C GLY A 65 7.82 15.22 -16.04
N VAL A 66 7.89 14.24 -15.13
CA VAL A 66 6.73 13.56 -14.56
C VAL A 66 6.23 14.35 -13.34
N PRO A 67 4.94 14.73 -13.30
CA PRO A 67 4.40 15.47 -12.15
C PRO A 67 4.36 14.59 -10.90
N VAL A 68 4.72 15.21 -9.77
CA VAL A 68 4.76 14.55 -8.46
C VAL A 68 3.84 15.29 -7.50
N VAL A 69 3.02 14.52 -6.78
CA VAL A 69 2.15 15.02 -5.71
C VAL A 69 2.56 14.38 -4.38
N GLU A 70 2.64 15.22 -3.35
CA GLU A 70 2.90 14.81 -1.98
C GLU A 70 1.58 14.88 -1.21
N ALA A 71 1.15 13.75 -0.67
CA ALA A 71 -0.10 13.66 0.08
C ALA A 71 0.08 14.25 1.48
N PRO A 72 -0.97 14.86 2.07
CA PRO A 72 -0.91 15.30 3.47
C PRO A 72 -0.79 14.11 4.44
N CYS A 73 -1.40 12.99 4.06
CA CYS A 73 -1.43 11.74 4.82
C CYS A 73 -1.11 10.59 3.85
N GLU A 74 -1.99 9.62 3.67
CA GLU A 74 -1.75 8.48 2.78
C GLU A 74 -1.92 8.83 1.30
N ALA A 75 -1.01 8.30 0.47
CA ALA A 75 -1.01 8.50 -0.96
C ALA A 75 -2.24 7.89 -1.63
N GLU A 76 -2.77 6.79 -1.09
CA GLU A 76 -3.96 6.12 -1.61
C GLU A 76 -5.21 6.97 -1.52
N ALA A 77 -5.42 7.61 -0.37
CA ALA A 77 -6.49 8.57 -0.17
C ALA A 77 -6.35 9.75 -1.14
N GLN A 78 -5.13 10.25 -1.35
CA GLN A 78 -4.86 11.33 -2.31
C GLN A 78 -5.15 10.89 -3.76
N CYS A 79 -4.74 9.68 -4.15
CA CYS A 79 -5.02 9.11 -5.47
C CYS A 79 -6.52 8.92 -5.70
N ALA A 80 -7.24 8.39 -4.71
CA ALA A 80 -8.69 8.25 -4.75
C ALA A 80 -9.38 9.61 -4.89
N ALA A 81 -8.94 10.62 -4.15
CA ALA A 81 -9.48 11.98 -4.25
C ALA A 81 -9.27 12.60 -5.64
N LEU A 82 -8.09 12.42 -6.25
CA LEU A 82 -7.83 12.89 -7.61
C LEU A 82 -8.71 12.19 -8.65
N ALA A 83 -8.93 10.88 -8.51
CA ALA A 83 -9.79 10.10 -9.40
C ALA A 83 -11.26 10.54 -9.26
N LYS A 84 -11.77 10.72 -8.03
CA LYS A 84 -13.12 11.26 -7.77
C LYS A 84 -13.31 12.65 -8.38
N ALA A 85 -12.31 13.50 -8.29
CA ALA A 85 -12.34 14.86 -8.83
C ALA A 85 -12.19 14.92 -10.36
N GLY A 86 -12.10 13.76 -11.04
CA GLY A 86 -11.95 13.67 -12.49
C GLY A 86 -10.60 14.20 -13.01
N LYS A 87 -9.59 14.31 -12.14
CA LYS A 87 -8.23 14.76 -12.51
C LYS A 87 -7.40 13.65 -13.13
N VAL A 88 -7.72 12.40 -12.79
CA VAL A 88 -7.13 11.18 -13.36
C VAL A 88 -8.24 10.16 -13.60
N TYR A 89 -7.99 9.18 -14.48
CA TYR A 89 -8.94 8.12 -14.78
C TYR A 89 -9.12 7.14 -13.61
N ALA A 90 -8.01 6.72 -12.99
CA ALA A 90 -7.99 5.71 -11.94
C ALA A 90 -6.82 5.92 -10.98
N ALA A 91 -6.93 5.33 -9.79
CA ALA A 91 -5.79 5.13 -8.90
C ALA A 91 -5.08 3.82 -9.30
N ALA A 92 -3.75 3.85 -9.48
CA ALA A 92 -2.96 2.64 -9.71
C ALA A 92 -2.23 2.27 -8.40
N SER A 93 -2.67 1.20 -7.75
CA SER A 93 -2.09 0.68 -6.50
C SER A 93 -2.31 -0.83 -6.43
N GLU A 94 -1.47 -1.56 -5.70
CA GLU A 94 -1.75 -2.97 -5.35
C GLU A 94 -2.59 -3.11 -4.08
N ASP A 95 -2.70 -2.04 -3.31
CA ASP A 95 -3.48 -2.00 -2.10
C ASP A 95 -4.97 -1.79 -2.43
N MET A 96 -5.81 -2.61 -1.81
CA MET A 96 -7.24 -2.59 -2.00
C MET A 96 -7.91 -1.54 -1.11
N ASP A 97 -7.23 -1.07 -0.06
CA ASP A 97 -7.74 -0.04 0.85
C ASP A 97 -7.98 1.28 0.11
N THR A 98 -7.33 1.49 -1.05
CA THR A 98 -7.62 2.58 -1.98
C THR A 98 -9.11 2.66 -2.38
N LEU A 99 -9.82 1.52 -2.48
CA LEU A 99 -11.26 1.50 -2.74
C LEU A 99 -12.09 2.00 -1.56
N THR A 100 -11.63 1.80 -0.32
CA THR A 100 -12.32 2.29 0.89
C THR A 100 -12.29 3.82 0.99
N PHE A 101 -11.27 4.46 0.40
CA PHE A 101 -11.27 5.90 0.16
C PHE A 101 -12.18 6.34 -0.99
N ALA A 102 -13.03 5.45 -1.49
CA ALA A 102 -13.99 5.61 -2.58
C ALA A 102 -13.36 5.96 -3.95
N SER A 103 -12.18 5.42 -4.26
CA SER A 103 -11.65 5.53 -5.63
C SER A 103 -12.65 4.92 -6.63
N PRO A 104 -13.12 5.67 -7.66
CA PRO A 104 -14.09 5.13 -8.61
C PRO A 104 -13.56 3.93 -9.40
N VAL A 105 -12.26 3.97 -9.71
CA VAL A 105 -11.54 2.92 -10.44
C VAL A 105 -10.19 2.69 -9.76
N LEU A 106 -9.90 1.43 -9.43
CA LEU A 106 -8.58 0.97 -8.99
C LEU A 106 -7.99 0.06 -10.07
N VAL A 107 -6.76 0.37 -10.49
CA VAL A 107 -6.01 -0.45 -11.44
C VAL A 107 -4.87 -1.16 -10.73
N ARG A 108 -4.84 -2.48 -10.85
CA ARG A 108 -3.78 -3.34 -10.32
C ARG A 108 -2.96 -3.93 -11.46
N ARG A 109 -1.71 -4.29 -11.14
CA ARG A 109 -0.73 -4.93 -12.04
C ARG A 109 -0.39 -4.07 -13.24
N LEU A 110 -0.36 -2.74 -13.04
CA LEU A 110 -0.02 -1.79 -14.09
C LEU A 110 1.47 -1.81 -14.46
N THR A 111 2.34 -2.32 -13.58
CA THR A 111 3.77 -2.41 -13.86
C THR A 111 4.06 -3.51 -14.89
N PHE A 112 4.44 -3.11 -16.10
CA PHE A 112 4.92 -4.01 -17.14
C PHE A 112 6.34 -4.48 -16.82
N SER A 113 6.46 -5.65 -16.19
CA SER A 113 7.71 -6.41 -16.21
C SER A 113 7.63 -7.37 -17.39
N ASP A 114 8.53 -7.28 -18.37
CA ASP A 114 8.60 -8.22 -19.52
C ASP A 114 8.60 -9.70 -19.08
N ALA A 115 9.12 -9.98 -17.88
CA ALA A 115 9.16 -11.31 -17.29
C ALA A 115 7.83 -11.81 -16.70
N ARG A 116 6.85 -10.93 -16.46
CA ARG A 116 5.57 -11.26 -15.80
C ARG A 116 4.41 -10.64 -16.56
N LYS A 117 3.93 -11.37 -17.57
CA LYS A 117 2.77 -11.02 -18.42
C LYS A 117 1.43 -11.23 -17.71
N LEU A 118 1.28 -10.68 -16.51
CA LEU A 118 -0.01 -10.71 -15.83
C LEU A 118 -0.94 -9.66 -16.47
N PRO A 119 -2.23 -9.97 -16.66
CA PRO A 119 -3.16 -8.98 -17.19
C PRO A 119 -3.35 -7.85 -16.18
N VAL A 120 -3.45 -6.64 -16.70
CA VAL A 120 -3.89 -5.46 -15.93
C VAL A 120 -5.32 -5.74 -15.46
N LEU A 121 -5.58 -5.48 -14.18
CA LEU A 121 -6.89 -5.66 -13.58
C LEU A 121 -7.49 -4.30 -13.24
N GLU A 122 -8.76 -4.13 -13.58
CA GLU A 122 -9.53 -2.93 -13.26
C GLU A 122 -10.69 -3.30 -12.31
N PHE A 123 -10.78 -2.57 -11.21
CA PHE A 123 -11.83 -2.70 -10.21
C PHE A 123 -12.67 -1.42 -10.23
N SER A 124 -13.95 -1.58 -10.54
CA SER A 124 -14.91 -0.48 -10.56
C SER A 124 -15.70 -0.48 -9.26
N LEU A 125 -15.52 0.56 -8.44
CA LEU A 125 -16.23 0.69 -7.17
C LEU A 125 -17.76 0.68 -7.34
N PRO A 126 -18.36 1.39 -8.32
CA PRO A 126 -19.80 1.31 -8.56
C PRO A 126 -20.31 -0.12 -8.80
N LYS A 127 -19.58 -0.91 -9.61
CA LYS A 127 -19.94 -2.31 -9.88
C LYS A 127 -19.77 -3.20 -8.65
N ILE A 128 -18.78 -2.93 -7.80
CA ILE A 128 -18.57 -3.65 -6.55
C ILE A 128 -19.73 -3.38 -5.58
N LEU A 129 -20.10 -2.10 -5.39
CA LEU A 129 -21.21 -1.71 -4.52
C LEU A 129 -22.54 -2.27 -5.03
N GLU A 130 -22.78 -2.22 -6.34
CA GLU A 130 -23.96 -2.82 -6.98
C GLU A 130 -23.99 -4.34 -6.79
N GLY A 131 -22.88 -5.03 -7.08
CA GLY A 131 -22.79 -6.49 -6.99
C GLY A 131 -22.84 -7.05 -5.57
N LEU A 132 -22.47 -6.24 -4.57
CA LEU A 132 -22.57 -6.59 -3.15
C LEU A 132 -23.87 -6.07 -2.50
N GLU A 133 -24.64 -5.25 -3.21
CA GLU A 133 -25.82 -4.56 -2.69
C GLU A 133 -25.53 -3.73 -1.42
N LEU A 134 -24.36 -3.09 -1.37
CA LEU A 134 -23.91 -2.27 -0.24
C LEU A 134 -23.86 -0.79 -0.59
N THR A 135 -24.18 0.06 0.39
CA THR A 135 -23.78 1.46 0.35
C THR A 135 -22.28 1.61 0.58
N MET A 136 -21.72 2.78 0.28
CA MET A 136 -20.31 3.05 0.56
C MET A 136 -19.97 2.88 2.05
N ASP A 137 -20.83 3.36 2.95
CA ASP A 137 -20.60 3.24 4.39
C ASP A 137 -20.60 1.78 4.85
N GLN A 138 -21.54 0.97 4.35
CA GLN A 138 -21.59 -0.46 4.64
C GLN A 138 -20.39 -1.22 4.06
N PHE A 139 -19.91 -0.81 2.88
CA PHE A 139 -18.69 -1.36 2.30
C PHE A 139 -17.45 -1.04 3.15
N ILE A 140 -17.35 0.17 3.70
CA ILE A 140 -16.28 0.53 4.64
C ILE A 140 -16.38 -0.31 5.90
N ASP A 141 -17.57 -0.44 6.50
CA ASP A 141 -17.79 -1.29 7.68
C ASP A 141 -17.40 -2.75 7.39
N MET A 142 -17.77 -3.28 6.22
CA MET A 142 -17.35 -4.61 5.79
C MET A 142 -15.82 -4.74 5.72
N CYS A 143 -15.13 -3.77 5.12
CA CYS A 143 -13.66 -3.77 5.06
C CYS A 143 -13.02 -3.69 6.45
N ILE A 144 -13.59 -2.90 7.37
CA ILE A 144 -13.15 -2.84 8.78
C ILE A 144 -13.28 -4.23 9.43
N LEU A 145 -14.39 -4.92 9.21
CA LEU A 145 -14.61 -6.27 9.74
C LEU A 145 -13.66 -7.31 9.14
N CYS A 146 -13.29 -7.18 7.86
CA CYS A 146 -12.27 -8.03 7.22
C CYS A 146 -10.85 -7.77 7.73
N GLY A 147 -10.63 -6.62 8.38
CA GLY A 147 -9.34 -6.17 8.88
C GLY A 147 -8.78 -5.01 8.08
N CYS A 148 -8.38 -3.96 8.81
CA CYS A 148 -7.75 -2.77 8.26
C CYS A 148 -6.60 -2.31 9.16
N ASP A 149 -5.80 -1.37 8.66
CA ASP A 149 -4.63 -0.84 9.36
C ASP A 149 -4.96 0.15 10.52
N TYR A 150 -6.22 0.56 10.68
CA TYR A 150 -6.61 1.70 11.52
C TYR A 150 -7.30 1.32 12.83
N CYS A 151 -7.81 0.09 12.97
CA CYS A 151 -8.47 -0.39 14.18
C CYS A 151 -8.40 -1.92 14.28
N ASP A 152 -8.66 -2.46 15.47
CA ASP A 152 -8.67 -3.90 15.69
C ASP A 152 -9.95 -4.56 15.13
N THR A 153 -9.84 -5.84 14.78
CA THR A 153 -10.96 -6.65 14.27
C THR A 153 -11.71 -7.38 15.37
N ILE A 154 -12.94 -7.79 15.07
CA ILE A 154 -13.72 -8.67 15.94
C ILE A 154 -13.22 -10.10 15.78
N ARG A 155 -12.81 -10.72 16.90
CA ARG A 155 -12.41 -12.12 16.91
C ARG A 155 -13.63 -13.03 16.73
N GLY A 156 -13.60 -13.85 15.68
CA GLY A 156 -14.54 -14.96 15.46
C GLY A 156 -14.18 -16.22 16.24
#